data_AF-A0A7Y2HJM7-F1
#
_entry.id   AF-A0A7Y2HJM7-F1
#
_cell.length_a   1.000
_cell.length_b   1.000
_cell.length_c   1.000
_cell.angle_alpha   90.00
_cell.angle_beta   90.00
_cell.angle_gamma   90.00
#
_symmetry.space_group_name_H-M   'P 1'
#
loop_
_entity.id
_entity.type
_entity.pdbx_description
1 polymer ?
#
loop_
_entity_poly.entity_id
_entity_poly.type
_entity_poly.pdbx_seq_one_letter_code
_entity_poly.pdbx_strand_id
1 'polypeptide(L)'
;MSQLLDDGHYWSYKALNDPTHLIKIGMLDMWLLNPSRSSYYPNLILKPTGRGKLEIIPVNYQGILANLQEKKWNRTRGLSDMQSTLEMNLTKKAFIHLKKRIDKSEWYDYFQKTISRTREEYTDTVKSINNSVNIDKTLWNQLYIFLFDFGRNESVFNHVWDRLKT
;
A
#
# COMPACT_ATOMS: atom_id res chain seq x y z
N MET A 1 16.24 -3.21 -15.26
CA MET A 1 15.01 -3.07 -14.45
C MET A 1 13.88 -3.67 -15.27
N SER A 2 13.09 -4.56 -14.70
CA SER A 2 11.90 -5.13 -15.35
C SER A 2 10.66 -4.76 -14.56
N GLN A 3 9.59 -4.41 -15.26
CA GLN A 3 8.27 -4.24 -14.68
C GLN A 3 7.69 -5.61 -14.34
N LEU A 4 7.09 -5.75 -13.17
CA LEU A 4 6.40 -6.97 -12.81
C LEU A 4 5.05 -7.03 -13.55
N LEU A 5 4.87 -8.07 -14.35
CA LEU A 5 3.59 -8.47 -14.95
C LEU A 5 3.10 -9.72 -14.19
N ASP A 6 1.79 -9.79 -13.88
CA ASP A 6 1.16 -11.00 -13.31
C ASP A 6 0.63 -11.88 -14.44
N ASP A 7 1.46 -12.13 -15.45
CA ASP A 7 1.14 -12.85 -16.69
C ASP A 7 1.45 -14.35 -16.61
N GLY A 8 1.60 -14.88 -15.39
CA GLY A 8 1.85 -16.31 -15.16
C GLY A 8 3.29 -16.77 -15.34
N HIS A 9 4.24 -15.88 -15.67
CA HIS A 9 5.66 -16.23 -15.77
C HIS A 9 6.43 -16.13 -14.43
N TYR A 10 6.85 -17.30 -13.94
CA TYR A 10 8.07 -17.69 -13.21
C TYR A 10 8.71 -16.84 -12.09
N TRP A 11 8.12 -15.75 -11.59
CA TRP A 11 8.71 -15.08 -10.42
C TRP A 11 8.42 -15.86 -9.15
N SER A 12 9.45 -16.47 -8.57
CA SER A 12 9.37 -17.08 -7.24
C SER A 12 9.50 -16.01 -6.17
N TYR A 13 8.65 -16.04 -5.15
CA TYR A 13 8.80 -15.17 -3.97
C TYR A 13 10.19 -15.34 -3.32
N LYS A 14 10.86 -16.48 -3.52
CA LYS A 14 12.23 -16.75 -3.04
C LYS A 14 13.30 -15.89 -3.73
N ALA A 15 13.01 -15.36 -4.92
CA ALA A 15 13.90 -14.43 -5.60
C ALA A 15 13.89 -13.03 -4.97
N LEU A 16 12.86 -12.72 -4.17
CA LEU A 16 12.72 -11.43 -3.50
C LEU A 16 13.66 -11.34 -2.29
N ASN A 17 14.21 -10.14 -2.06
CA ASN A 17 15.02 -9.84 -0.89
C ASN A 17 14.19 -9.87 0.40
N ASP A 18 13.01 -9.23 0.36
CA ASP A 18 12.00 -9.30 1.42
C ASP A 18 10.59 -9.44 0.79
N PRO A 19 10.01 -10.65 0.80
CA PRO A 19 8.67 -10.87 0.25
C PRO A 19 7.56 -10.17 1.05
N THR A 20 7.81 -9.75 2.31
CA THR A 20 6.83 -8.98 3.10
C THR A 20 6.52 -7.63 2.48
N HIS A 21 7.41 -7.09 1.62
CA HIS A 21 7.20 -5.84 0.92
C HIS A 21 5.95 -5.85 0.04
N LEU A 22 5.58 -6.99 -0.57
CA LEU A 22 4.35 -7.09 -1.37
C LEU A 22 3.11 -6.81 -0.52
N ILE A 23 3.08 -7.37 0.69
CA ILE A 23 1.97 -7.22 1.63
C ILE A 23 1.93 -5.79 2.18
N LYS A 24 3.09 -5.24 2.58
CA LYS A 24 3.22 -3.85 3.05
C LYS A 24 2.75 -2.85 2.00
N ILE A 25 3.13 -3.08 0.73
CA ILE A 25 2.69 -2.25 -0.39
C ILE A 25 1.17 -2.34 -0.59
N GLY A 26 0.61 -3.56 -0.61
CA GLY A 26 -0.83 -3.73 -0.73
C GLY A 26 -1.63 -3.09 0.41
N MET A 27 -1.10 -3.16 1.64
CA MET A 27 -1.66 -2.48 2.80
C MET A 27 -1.61 -0.95 2.66
N LEU A 28 -0.49 -0.41 2.18
CA LEU A 28 -0.34 1.02 1.87
C LEU A 28 -1.33 1.48 0.81
N ASP A 29 -1.51 0.70 -0.26
CA ASP A 29 -2.46 1.05 -1.33
C ASP A 29 -3.90 1.07 -0.82
N MET A 30 -4.28 0.10 0.02
CA MET A 30 -5.59 0.09 0.68
C MET A 30 -5.77 1.29 1.61
N TRP A 31 -4.74 1.65 2.37
CA TRP A 31 -4.77 2.80 3.28
C TRP A 31 -4.84 4.15 2.53
N LEU A 32 -4.19 4.28 1.38
CA LEU A 32 -4.21 5.51 0.57
C LEU A 32 -5.29 5.53 -0.51
N LEU A 33 -6.05 4.43 -0.68
CA LEU A 33 -6.96 4.20 -1.79
C LEU A 33 -6.29 4.45 -3.15
N ASN A 34 -5.11 3.85 -3.36
CA ASN A 34 -4.34 3.98 -4.60
C ASN A 34 -4.94 3.11 -5.73
N PRO A 35 -5.65 3.69 -6.71
CA PRO A 35 -6.27 2.90 -7.79
C PRO A 35 -5.26 2.56 -8.89
N SER A 36 -4.09 3.20 -8.89
CA SER A 36 -3.07 2.99 -9.91
C SER A 36 -2.41 1.64 -9.77
N ARG A 37 -2.59 0.92 -8.66
CA ARG A 37 -1.98 -0.39 -8.45
C ARG A 37 -3.02 -1.50 -8.38
N SER A 38 -2.85 -2.54 -9.17
CA SER A 38 -3.77 -3.69 -9.25
C SER A 38 -3.01 -4.98 -9.51
N SER A 39 -3.69 -6.12 -9.49
CA SER A 39 -3.10 -7.40 -9.91
C SER A 39 -2.68 -7.39 -11.38
N TYR A 40 -3.44 -6.73 -12.25
CA TYR A 40 -3.16 -6.63 -13.68
C TYR A 40 -2.11 -5.57 -14.03
N TYR A 41 -2.07 -4.49 -13.24
CA TYR A 41 -1.10 -3.41 -13.38
C TYR A 41 -0.42 -3.16 -12.03
N PRO A 42 0.57 -4.00 -11.66
CA PRO A 42 1.19 -3.91 -10.35
C PRO A 42 1.97 -2.64 -10.13
N ASN A 43 2.40 -1.91 -11.16
CA ASN A 43 3.25 -0.73 -11.00
C ASN A 43 4.37 -0.96 -9.95
N LEU A 44 5.00 -2.13 -10.05
CA LEU A 44 6.15 -2.57 -9.25
C LEU A 44 7.31 -2.83 -10.20
N ILE A 45 8.49 -2.32 -9.84
CA ILE A 45 9.74 -2.61 -10.51
C ILE A 45 10.51 -3.63 -9.68
N LEU A 46 11.08 -4.63 -10.34
CA LEU A 46 12.06 -5.53 -9.74
C LEU A 46 13.47 -5.04 -10.05
N LYS A 47 14.23 -4.73 -9.00
CA LYS A 47 15.62 -4.28 -9.09
C LYS A 47 16.54 -5.36 -8.53
N PRO A 48 17.52 -5.86 -9.31
CA PRO A 48 18.56 -6.73 -8.78
C PRO A 48 19.31 -6.06 -7.64
N THR A 49 19.44 -6.79 -6.54
CA THR A 49 20.38 -6.47 -5.47
C THR A 49 21.71 -7.12 -5.81
N GLY A 50 22.82 -6.56 -5.31
CA GLY A 50 24.15 -7.16 -5.47
C GLY A 50 24.32 -8.55 -4.83
N ARG A 51 23.26 -9.14 -4.25
CA ARG A 51 23.25 -10.43 -3.55
C ARG A 51 22.43 -11.50 -4.29
N GLY A 52 22.13 -11.29 -5.58
CA GLY A 52 21.30 -12.23 -6.35
C GLY A 52 19.83 -12.29 -5.90
N LYS A 53 19.36 -11.26 -5.20
CA LYS A 53 17.95 -11.07 -4.80
C LYS A 53 17.35 -9.91 -5.56
N LEU A 54 16.03 -9.78 -5.49
CA LEU A 54 15.27 -8.70 -6.12
C LEU A 54 14.64 -7.82 -5.06
N GLU A 55 14.87 -6.52 -5.15
CA GLU A 55 14.16 -5.50 -4.40
C GLU A 55 12.91 -5.09 -5.18
N ILE A 56 11.80 -4.95 -4.45
CA ILE A 56 10.53 -4.48 -5.00
C ILE A 56 10.46 -2.97 -4.79
N ILE A 57 10.31 -2.24 -5.89
CA ILE A 57 10.18 -0.79 -5.87
C ILE A 57 8.78 -0.43 -6.37
N PRO A 58 7.91 0.07 -5.50
CA PRO A 58 6.61 0.57 -5.92
C PRO A 58 6.78 1.87 -6.73
N VAL A 59 6.07 1.98 -7.85
CA VAL A 59 6.05 3.16 -8.71
C VAL A 59 4.62 3.63 -8.97
N ASN A 60 4.52 4.77 -9.64
CA ASN A 60 3.28 5.38 -10.13
C ASN A 60 2.20 5.56 -9.05
N TYR A 61 2.37 6.60 -8.25
CA TYR A 61 1.44 7.01 -7.20
C TYR A 61 0.46 8.11 -7.64
N GLN A 62 0.46 8.47 -8.93
CA GLN A 62 -0.27 9.64 -9.44
C GLN A 62 -1.79 9.52 -9.24
N GLY A 63 -2.35 8.31 -9.32
CA GLY A 63 -3.79 8.08 -9.11
C GLY A 63 -4.27 8.39 -7.69
N ILE A 64 -3.37 8.40 -6.69
CA ILE A 64 -3.71 8.85 -5.34
C ILE A 64 -4.10 10.34 -5.39
N LEU A 65 -3.26 11.17 -6.01
CA LEU A 65 -3.46 12.62 -6.11
C LEU A 65 -4.68 12.98 -6.97
N ALA A 66 -4.95 12.23 -8.04
CA ALA A 66 -6.16 12.41 -8.83
C ALA A 66 -7.44 12.18 -7.99
N ASN A 67 -7.47 11.12 -7.18
CA ASN A 67 -8.59 10.85 -6.26
C ASN A 67 -8.74 11.95 -5.19
N LEU A 68 -7.63 12.54 -4.74
CA LEU A 68 -7.63 13.65 -3.77
C LEU A 68 -8.33 14.89 -4.34
N GLN A 69 -8.12 15.21 -5.61
CA GLN A 69 -8.71 16.38 -6.28
C GLN A 69 -10.20 16.21 -6.57
N GLU A 70 -10.66 14.99 -6.88
CA GLU A 70 -12.06 14.72 -7.19
C GLU A 70 -12.98 14.65 -5.96
N LYS A 71 -12.48 14.94 -4.75
CA LYS A 71 -13.22 14.89 -3.47
C LYS A 71 -13.95 13.57 -3.20
N LYS A 72 -13.56 12.47 -3.85
CA LYS A 72 -14.16 11.13 -3.69
C LYS A 72 -13.65 10.41 -2.43
N TRP A 73 -13.58 11.13 -1.31
CA TRP A 73 -13.22 10.62 0.01
C TRP A 73 -14.38 9.80 0.59
N ASN A 74 -14.75 8.71 -0.07
CA ASN A 74 -15.72 7.83 0.54
C ASN A 74 -15.02 7.02 1.64
N ARG A 75 -15.21 7.46 2.89
CA ARG A 75 -14.65 6.85 4.09
C ARG A 75 -15.01 5.36 4.24
N THR A 76 -16.06 4.90 3.56
CA THR A 76 -16.55 3.52 3.64
C THR A 76 -16.21 2.68 2.39
N ARG A 77 -15.70 3.29 1.31
CA ARG A 77 -15.38 2.57 0.07
C ARG A 77 -13.89 2.24 0.02
N GLY A 78 -13.57 0.96 0.21
CA GLY A 78 -12.23 0.42 -0.03
C GLY A 78 -11.94 0.28 -1.54
N LEU A 79 -10.68 -0.01 -1.88
CA LEU A 79 -10.35 -0.50 -3.22
C LEU A 79 -11.08 -1.83 -3.45
N SER A 80 -11.60 -2.05 -4.66
CA SER A 80 -12.12 -3.37 -5.02
C SER A 80 -11.00 -4.41 -5.01
N ASP A 81 -11.36 -5.70 -4.98
CA ASP A 81 -10.38 -6.79 -4.97
C ASP A 81 -9.46 -6.69 -6.20
N MET A 82 -10.02 -6.39 -7.37
CA MET A 82 -9.26 -6.21 -8.61
C MET A 82 -8.29 -5.02 -8.58
N GLN A 83 -8.44 -4.09 -7.63
CA GLN A 83 -7.61 -2.88 -7.49
C GLN A 83 -6.56 -3.03 -6.38
N SER A 84 -6.11 -4.26 -6.10
CA SER A 84 -5.10 -4.48 -5.05
C SER A 84 -4.01 -5.44 -5.50
N THR A 85 -2.77 -5.13 -5.17
CA THR A 85 -1.64 -6.06 -5.31
C THR A 85 -1.73 -7.27 -4.38
N LEU A 86 -2.62 -7.22 -3.38
CA LEU A 86 -2.90 -8.37 -2.52
C LEU A 86 -3.46 -9.54 -3.31
N GLU A 87 -4.17 -9.27 -4.41
CA GLU A 87 -4.74 -10.30 -5.27
C GLU A 87 -3.74 -10.93 -6.25
N MET A 88 -2.51 -10.41 -6.33
CA MET A 88 -1.48 -10.99 -7.20
C MET A 88 -1.10 -12.39 -6.74
N ASN A 89 -0.90 -13.29 -7.69
CA ASN A 89 -0.46 -14.66 -7.39
C ASN A 89 0.85 -14.69 -6.60
N LEU A 90 1.78 -13.78 -6.91
CA LEU A 90 3.05 -13.65 -6.21
C LEU A 90 2.86 -13.25 -4.73
N THR A 91 1.93 -12.32 -4.45
CA THR A 91 1.62 -11.86 -3.10
C THR A 91 0.97 -12.98 -2.28
N LYS A 92 -0.01 -13.69 -2.84
CA LYS A 92 -0.64 -14.85 -2.19
C LYS A 92 0.37 -15.95 -1.87
N LYS A 93 1.26 -16.29 -2.82
CA LYS A 93 2.34 -17.26 -2.59
C LYS A 93 3.30 -16.81 -1.49
N ALA A 94 3.69 -15.53 -1.48
CA ALA A 94 4.53 -14.96 -0.44
C ALA A 94 3.85 -15.08 0.94
N PHE A 95 2.58 -14.70 1.06
CA PHE A 95 1.83 -14.81 2.30
C PHE A 95 1.70 -16.26 2.79
N ILE A 96 1.33 -17.22 1.93
CA ILE A 96 1.21 -18.63 2.31
C ILE A 96 2.50 -19.17 2.95
N HIS A 97 3.66 -18.72 2.48
CA HIS A 97 4.95 -19.15 3.01
C HIS A 97 5.35 -18.39 4.28
N LEU A 98 4.95 -17.12 4.37
CA LEU A 98 5.25 -16.28 5.52
C LEU A 98 4.26 -16.44 6.68
N LYS A 99 3.02 -16.93 6.45
CA LYS A 99 1.94 -16.98 7.46
C LYS A 99 2.30 -17.73 8.74
N LYS A 100 3.23 -18.70 8.67
CA LYS A 100 3.75 -19.43 9.84
C LYS A 100 4.64 -18.56 10.75
N ARG A 101 5.07 -17.40 10.26
CA ARG A 101 5.97 -16.43 10.90
C ARG A 101 5.35 -15.04 11.02
N ILE A 102 4.12 -14.86 10.52
CA ILE A 102 3.41 -13.59 10.53
C ILE A 102 2.28 -13.74 11.54
N ASP A 103 2.42 -13.05 12.67
CA ASP A 103 1.35 -12.90 13.64
C ASP A 103 0.46 -11.68 13.30
N LYS A 104 -0.87 -11.83 13.48
CA LYS A 104 -1.82 -10.74 13.17
C LYS A 104 -1.57 -9.51 14.04
N SER A 105 -1.28 -9.71 15.33
CA SER A 105 -1.07 -8.61 16.27
C SER A 105 0.23 -7.87 15.98
N GLU A 106 1.32 -8.58 15.63
CA GLU A 106 2.57 -7.95 15.23
C GLU A 106 2.43 -7.07 13.98
N TRP A 107 1.64 -7.53 13.00
CA TRP A 107 1.36 -6.75 11.80
C TRP A 107 0.41 -5.58 12.04
N TYR A 108 -0.53 -5.74 12.97
CA TYR A 108 -1.37 -4.64 13.42
C TYR A 108 -0.53 -3.56 14.10
N ASP A 109 0.39 -3.96 14.98
CA ASP A 109 1.34 -3.06 15.64
C ASP A 109 2.22 -2.33 14.63
N TYR A 110 2.74 -3.04 13.61
CA TYR A 110 3.50 -2.42 12.52
C TYR A 110 2.67 -1.35 11.79
N PHE A 111 1.41 -1.67 11.47
CA PHE A 111 0.50 -0.75 10.77
C PHE A 111 0.20 0.48 11.61
N GLN A 112 -0.16 0.30 12.89
CA GLN A 112 -0.45 1.40 13.81
C GLN A 112 0.78 2.29 14.07
N LYS A 113 1.98 1.70 14.24
CA LYS A 113 3.23 2.46 14.36
C LYS A 113 3.52 3.28 13.11
N THR A 114 3.24 2.75 11.93
CA THR A 114 3.41 3.47 10.65
C THR A 114 2.45 4.66 10.56
N ILE A 115 1.19 4.47 10.93
CA ILE A 115 0.20 5.55 10.98
C ILE A 115 0.60 6.62 12.00
N SER A 116 1.02 6.22 13.21
CA SER A 116 1.45 7.16 14.25
C SER A 116 2.61 8.02 13.79
N ARG A 117 3.66 7.40 13.24
CA ARG A 117 4.80 8.13 12.71
C ARG A 117 4.41 9.07 11.56
N THR A 118 3.53 8.61 10.67
CA THR A 118 3.03 9.46 9.59
C THR A 118 2.24 10.65 10.14
N ARG A 119 1.48 10.46 11.23
CA ARG A 119 0.73 11.54 11.90
C ARG A 119 1.66 12.57 12.54
N GLU A 120 2.72 12.13 13.19
CA GLU A 120 3.76 13.00 13.78
C GLU A 120 4.43 13.87 12.70
N GLU A 121 4.78 13.28 11.56
CA GLU A 121 5.47 13.97 10.46
C GLU A 121 4.51 14.71 9.50
N TYR A 122 3.18 14.56 9.67
CA TYR A 122 2.18 15.00 8.70
C TYR A 122 2.19 16.51 8.46
N THR A 123 2.17 17.30 9.54
CA THR A 123 2.06 18.75 9.45
C THR A 123 3.24 19.35 8.70
N ASP A 124 4.46 18.91 9.00
CA ASP A 124 5.68 19.42 8.38
C ASP A 124 5.78 18.96 6.92
N THR A 125 5.38 17.72 6.64
CA THR A 125 5.32 17.19 5.27
C THR A 125 4.34 17.98 4.41
N VAL A 126 3.11 18.21 4.88
CA VAL A 126 2.10 18.96 4.13
C VAL A 126 2.51 20.41 3.94
N LYS A 127 3.10 21.08 4.95
CA LYS A 127 3.60 22.45 4.80
C LYS A 127 4.69 22.56 3.73
N SER A 128 5.63 21.62 3.72
CA SER A 128 6.69 21.53 2.70
C SER A 128 6.10 21.41 1.28
N ILE A 129 5.08 20.57 1.11
CA ILE A 129 4.39 20.38 -0.17
C ILE A 129 3.52 21.59 -0.54
N ASN A 130 2.83 22.20 0.43
CA ASN A 130 1.90 23.29 0.18
C ASN A 130 2.58 24.52 -0.46
N ASN A 131 3.84 24.77 -0.08
CA ASN A 131 4.67 25.79 -0.73
C ASN A 131 4.80 25.58 -2.26
N SER A 132 4.51 24.38 -2.75
CA SER A 132 4.60 24.02 -4.17
C SER A 132 3.24 23.75 -4.85
N VAL A 133 2.16 23.49 -4.11
CA VAL A 133 0.91 22.91 -4.68
C VAL A 133 -0.39 23.64 -4.26
N ASN A 134 -0.34 24.71 -3.45
CA ASN A 134 -1.53 25.51 -3.07
C ASN A 134 -2.73 24.65 -2.58
N ILE A 135 -2.47 23.74 -1.66
CA ILE A 135 -3.48 22.94 -0.96
C ILE A 135 -4.22 23.85 0.03
N ASP A 136 -5.52 24.05 -0.17
CA ASP A 136 -6.32 24.84 0.75
C ASP A 136 -6.51 24.14 2.12
N LYS A 137 -6.87 24.93 3.14
CA LYS A 137 -7.05 24.43 4.51
C LYS A 137 -8.18 23.39 4.64
N THR A 138 -9.19 23.44 3.79
CA THR A 138 -10.30 22.47 3.79
C THR A 138 -9.80 21.12 3.34
N LEU A 139 -9.05 21.07 2.24
CA LEU A 139 -8.44 19.85 1.70
C LEU A 139 -7.42 19.27 2.68
N TRP A 140 -6.64 20.13 3.35
CA TRP A 140 -5.75 19.70 4.43
C TRP A 140 -6.49 18.98 5.56
N ASN A 141 -7.55 19.58 6.10
CA ASN A 141 -8.35 18.95 7.15
C ASN A 141 -9.01 17.64 6.69
N GLN A 142 -9.49 17.59 5.45
CA GLN A 142 -10.09 16.37 4.87
C GLN A 142 -9.07 15.24 4.75
N LEU A 143 -7.85 15.54 4.27
CA LEU A 143 -6.76 14.58 4.17
C LEU A 143 -6.33 14.07 5.55
N TYR A 144 -6.23 14.96 6.55
CA TYR A 144 -5.91 14.55 7.92
C TYR A 144 -6.96 13.57 8.46
N ILE A 145 -8.25 13.94 8.37
CA ILE A 145 -9.33 13.08 8.87
C ILE A 145 -9.32 11.75 8.13
N PHE A 146 -9.16 11.73 6.81
CA PHE A 146 -9.13 10.49 6.05
C PHE A 146 -7.97 9.55 6.42
N LEU A 147 -6.75 10.08 6.53
CA LEU A 147 -5.56 9.26 6.83
C LEU A 147 -5.59 8.73 8.26
N PHE A 148 -6.16 9.49 9.19
CA PHE A 148 -6.00 9.27 10.63
C PHE A 148 -7.29 8.90 11.35
N ASP A 149 -8.40 8.67 10.64
CA ASP A 149 -9.63 8.11 11.20
C ASP A 149 -9.38 6.70 11.73
N PHE A 150 -9.61 6.51 13.03
CA PHE A 150 -9.32 5.26 13.72
C PHE A 150 -10.15 4.09 13.19
N GLY A 151 -11.48 4.27 13.06
CA GLY A 151 -12.39 3.21 12.62
C GLY A 151 -12.12 2.78 11.18
N ARG A 152 -11.78 3.74 10.31
CA ARG A 152 -11.34 3.45 8.95
C ARG A 152 -10.04 2.65 8.94
N ASN A 153 -9.04 3.07 9.71
CA ASN A 153 -7.75 2.39 9.71
C ASN A 153 -7.87 0.96 10.26
N GLU A 154 -8.69 0.75 11.29
CA GLU A 154 -9.04 -0.59 11.77
C GLU A 154 -9.73 -1.43 10.69
N SER A 155 -10.71 -0.84 9.98
CA SER A 155 -11.40 -1.50 8.88
C SER A 155 -10.45 -1.88 7.73
N VAL A 156 -9.54 -0.97 7.34
CA VAL A 156 -8.52 -1.21 6.31
C VAL A 156 -7.65 -2.40 6.71
N PHE A 157 -7.15 -2.43 7.94
CA PHE A 157 -6.29 -3.52 8.40
C PHE A 157 -7.03 -4.87 8.37
N ASN A 158 -8.25 -4.91 8.91
CA ASN A 158 -9.04 -6.14 8.91
C ASN A 158 -9.35 -6.62 7.49
N HIS A 159 -9.68 -5.71 6.57
CA HIS A 159 -9.92 -6.03 5.17
C HIS A 159 -8.66 -6.61 4.49
N VAL A 160 -7.49 -6.01 4.71
CA VAL A 160 -6.21 -6.56 4.22
C VAL A 160 -6.00 -7.97 4.76
N TRP A 161 -6.23 -8.16 6.06
CA TRP A 161 -6.01 -9.45 6.71
C TRP A 161 -6.96 -10.54 6.21
N ASP A 162 -8.22 -10.21 5.95
CA ASP A 162 -9.20 -11.17 5.44
C ASP A 162 -8.90 -11.58 3.99
N ARG A 163 -8.45 -10.66 3.14
CA ARG A 163 -8.00 -10.97 1.77
C ARG A 163 -6.78 -11.89 1.72
N LEU A 164 -5.87 -11.78 2.69
CA LEU A 164 -4.70 -12.66 2.76
C LEU A 164 -5.06 -14.12 3.10
N LYS A 165 -6.26 -14.37 3.66
CA LYS A 165 -6.72 -15.73 4.01
C LYS A 165 -7.36 -16.50 2.84
N THR A 166 -7.79 -15.81 1.80
CA THR A 166 -8.48 -16.35 0.61
C THR A 166 -7.52 -16.65 -0.52
#